data_AF-A0A914KVF4-F1
#
_entry.id   AF-A0A914KVF4-F1
#
_cell.length_a   1.000
_cell.length_b   1.000
_cell.length_c   1.000
_cell.angle_alpha   90.00
_cell.angle_beta   90.00
_cell.angle_gamma   90.00
#
_symmetry.space_group_name_H-M   'P 1'
#
loop_
_entity.id
_entity.type
_entity.pdbx_description
1 polymer ?
#
loop_
_entity_poly.entity_id
_entity_poly.type
_entity_poly.pdbx_seq_one_letter_code
_entity_poly.pdbx_strand_id
1 'polypeptide(L)'
;MIQDVLNQIKRTTTNLNTNLFQQNLFITNYLNRLFNVQTSLKNFESNLENTRSAVLNSTRRLKLDEVNELTTALGEIGRESVELKVEIPILQRKIEMEIRQTMERMAREERLLQEKLPLVDGFLRRCKTLANMMVTMKKLAIIQDEERPQTQRRAIPVRQISLRNFRPPITTTQKQQKINENHPLDAILDELGENNKQQNNEIQASFTLRLGGSNKENGNIWGK
;
A
#
# COMPACT_ATOMS: atom_id res chain seq x y z
N MET A 1 -22.03 9.78 2.91
CA MET A 1 -20.73 10.31 2.42
C MET A 1 -19.52 9.57 3.02
N ILE A 2 -19.23 9.66 4.33
CA ILE A 2 -18.08 8.93 4.93
C ILE A 2 -18.26 7.41 4.84
N GLN A 3 -19.46 6.91 5.14
CA GLN A 3 -19.78 5.48 5.03
C GLN A 3 -19.68 4.97 3.59
N ASP A 4 -19.99 5.81 2.60
CA ASP A 4 -19.89 5.47 1.18
C ASP A 4 -18.42 5.36 0.73
N VAL A 5 -17.58 6.27 1.22
CA VAL A 5 -16.11 6.23 1.00
C VAL A 5 -15.51 4.98 1.64
N LEU A 6 -15.88 4.65 2.88
CA LEU A 6 -15.40 3.42 3.55
C LEU A 6 -15.87 2.15 2.83
N ASN A 7 -17.11 2.14 2.35
CA ASN A 7 -17.64 1.01 1.57
C ASN A 7 -16.96 0.90 0.19
N GLN A 8 -16.63 2.03 -0.47
CA GLN A 8 -15.86 2.04 -1.70
C GLN A 8 -14.45 1.49 -1.48
N ILE A 9 -13.73 2.01 -0.48
CA ILE A 9 -12.38 1.53 -0.13
C ILE A 9 -12.41 0.03 0.19
N LYS A 10 -13.36 -0.43 1.00
CA LYS A 10 -13.48 -1.85 1.36
C LYS A 10 -13.71 -2.74 0.13
N ARG A 11 -14.60 -2.34 -0.79
CA ARG A 11 -14.82 -3.05 -2.07
C ARG A 11 -13.58 -3.03 -2.96
N THR A 12 -12.85 -1.92 -2.98
CA THR A 12 -11.58 -1.81 -3.71
C THR A 12 -10.54 -2.79 -3.17
N THR A 13 -10.33 -2.82 -1.85
CA THR A 13 -9.36 -3.70 -1.20
C THR A 13 -9.67 -5.18 -1.47
N THR A 14 -10.95 -5.57 -1.41
CA THR A 14 -11.34 -6.97 -1.71
C THR A 14 -11.08 -7.34 -3.18
N ASN A 15 -11.34 -6.43 -4.12
CA ASN A 15 -11.10 -6.70 -5.55
C ASN A 15 -9.60 -6.84 -5.85
N LEU A 16 -8.76 -5.99 -5.25
CA LEU A 16 -7.30 -6.08 -5.36
C LEU A 16 -6.76 -7.42 -4.86
N ASN A 17 -7.21 -7.87 -3.68
CA ASN A 17 -6.79 -9.16 -3.13
C ASN A 17 -7.20 -10.34 -4.01
N THR A 18 -8.38 -10.26 -4.64
CA THR A 18 -8.87 -11.32 -5.53
C THR A 18 -8.07 -11.37 -6.84
N ASN A 19 -7.77 -10.20 -7.44
CA ASN A 19 -6.92 -10.10 -8.62
C ASN A 19 -5.49 -10.58 -8.34
N LEU A 20 -4.92 -10.20 -7.21
CA LEU A 20 -3.58 -10.63 -6.78
C LEU A 20 -3.52 -12.16 -6.59
N PHE A 21 -4.56 -12.76 -5.99
CA PHE A 21 -4.66 -14.20 -5.84
C PHE A 21 -4.70 -14.92 -7.20
N GLN A 22 -5.53 -14.46 -8.14
CA GLN A 22 -5.62 -15.05 -9.47
C GLN A 22 -4.31 -14.91 -10.27
N GLN A 23 -3.63 -13.77 -10.15
CA GLN A 23 -2.32 -13.57 -10.78
C GLN A 23 -1.27 -14.51 -10.20
N ASN A 24 -1.21 -14.64 -8.87
CA ASN A 24 -0.29 -15.57 -8.21
C ASN A 24 -0.52 -17.00 -8.67
N LEU A 25 -1.79 -17.44 -8.76
CA LEU A 25 -2.11 -18.77 -9.27
C LEU A 25 -1.61 -18.99 -10.71
N PHE A 26 -1.77 -17.99 -11.58
CA PHE A 26 -1.33 -18.07 -12.97
C PHE A 26 0.20 -18.10 -13.09
N ILE A 27 0.91 -17.24 -12.35
CA ILE A 27 2.38 -17.21 -12.32
C ILE A 27 2.91 -18.54 -11.77
N THR A 28 2.33 -19.05 -10.68
CA THR A 28 2.71 -20.34 -10.10
C THR A 28 2.51 -21.48 -11.11
N ASN A 29 1.39 -21.50 -11.85
CA ASN A 29 1.17 -22.50 -12.89
C ASN A 29 2.24 -22.43 -13.99
N TYR A 30 2.51 -21.23 -14.50
CA TYR A 30 3.57 -21.00 -15.50
C TYR A 30 4.94 -21.48 -15.00
N LEU A 31 5.32 -21.15 -13.77
CA LEU A 31 6.59 -21.56 -13.18
C LEU A 31 6.68 -23.09 -13.00
N ASN A 32 5.59 -23.74 -12.61
CA ASN A 32 5.53 -25.20 -12.49
C ASN A 32 5.72 -25.86 -13.86
N ARG A 33 5.04 -25.36 -14.90
CA ARG A 33 5.21 -25.86 -16.27
C ARG A 33 6.64 -25.67 -16.78
N LEU A 34 7.23 -24.50 -16.53
CA LEU A 34 8.63 -24.22 -16.86
C LEU A 34 9.60 -25.19 -16.16
N PHE A 35 9.38 -25.44 -14.87
CA PHE A 35 10.16 -26.41 -14.10
C PHE A 35 10.01 -27.83 -14.65
N ASN A 36 8.80 -28.22 -15.05
CA ASN A 36 8.53 -29.52 -15.65
C ASN A 36 9.26 -29.68 -16.98
N VAL A 37 9.21 -28.67 -17.86
CA VAL A 37 9.96 -28.67 -19.13
C VAL A 37 11.46 -28.80 -18.89
N GLN A 38 12.00 -28.02 -17.96
CA GLN A 38 13.43 -28.08 -17.61
C GLN A 38 13.83 -29.47 -17.10
N THR A 39 13.00 -30.06 -16.25
CA THR A 39 13.22 -31.41 -15.71
C THR A 39 13.12 -32.48 -16.80
N SER A 40 12.09 -32.41 -17.65
CA SER A 40 11.90 -33.32 -18.79
C SER A 40 13.05 -33.24 -19.79
N LEU A 41 13.53 -32.03 -20.11
CA LEU A 41 14.66 -31.83 -21.01
C LEU A 41 15.95 -32.42 -20.43
N LYS A 42 16.23 -32.17 -19.15
CA LYS A 42 17.40 -32.75 -18.47
C LYS A 42 17.35 -34.28 -18.44
N ASN A 43 16.18 -34.85 -18.17
CA ASN A 43 16.00 -36.31 -18.16
C ASN A 43 16.14 -36.89 -19.58
N PHE A 44 15.61 -36.19 -20.58
CA PHE A 44 15.75 -36.55 -21.98
C PHE A 44 17.22 -36.55 -22.42
N GLU A 45 17.98 -35.50 -22.10
CA GLU A 45 19.42 -35.41 -22.39
C GLU A 45 20.20 -36.58 -21.78
N SER A 46 19.93 -36.91 -20.51
CA SER A 46 20.57 -38.05 -19.84
C SER A 46 20.20 -39.38 -20.50
N ASN A 47 18.92 -39.59 -20.82
CA ASN A 47 18.47 -40.81 -21.49
C ASN A 47 19.10 -40.95 -22.89
N LEU A 48 19.10 -39.87 -23.67
CA LEU A 48 19.68 -39.82 -25.00
C LEU A 48 21.18 -40.15 -24.96
N GLU A 49 21.91 -39.58 -24.02
CA GLU A 49 23.34 -39.84 -23.85
C GLU A 49 23.65 -41.27 -23.39
N ASN A 50 22.82 -41.84 -22.53
CA ASN A 50 22.92 -43.23 -22.12
C ASN A 50 22.68 -44.19 -23.29
N THR A 51 21.62 -43.95 -24.09
CA THR A 51 21.32 -44.72 -25.30
C THR A 51 22.46 -44.58 -26.31
N ARG A 52 22.95 -43.35 -26.55
CA ARG A 52 24.10 -43.09 -27.44
C ARG A 52 25.33 -43.88 -27.00
N SER A 53 25.67 -43.82 -25.72
CA SER A 53 26.83 -44.50 -25.14
C SER A 53 26.71 -46.03 -25.25
N ALA A 54 25.54 -46.61 -25.01
CA ALA A 54 25.31 -48.05 -25.15
C ALA A 54 25.49 -48.55 -26.59
N VAL A 55 25.07 -47.73 -27.57
CA VAL A 55 25.22 -48.05 -28.99
C VAL A 55 26.69 -47.95 -29.43
N LEU A 56 27.40 -46.90 -29.03
CA LEU A 56 28.81 -46.70 -29.41
C LEU A 56 29.73 -47.71 -28.75
N ASN A 57 29.48 -48.06 -27.49
CA ASN A 57 30.24 -49.08 -26.76
C ASN A 57 29.86 -50.51 -27.18
N SER A 58 29.04 -50.66 -28.23
CA SER A 58 28.59 -51.95 -28.78
C SER A 58 27.86 -52.85 -27.77
N THR A 59 27.33 -52.29 -26.69
CA THR A 59 26.58 -53.06 -25.68
C THR A 59 25.16 -53.37 -26.17
N ARG A 60 24.63 -52.62 -27.15
CA ARG A 60 23.28 -52.84 -27.71
C ARG A 60 23.09 -52.29 -29.14
N ARG A 61 22.27 -53.03 -29.91
CA ARG A 61 21.49 -52.64 -31.12
C ARG A 61 20.60 -51.39 -30.97
N LEU A 62 20.87 -50.24 -31.61
CA LEU A 62 19.87 -49.15 -31.68
C LEU A 62 18.68 -49.59 -32.55
N LYS A 63 17.46 -49.41 -32.04
CA LYS A 63 16.22 -49.72 -32.76
C LYS A 63 15.62 -48.44 -33.33
N LEU A 64 15.00 -48.53 -34.50
CA LEU A 64 14.33 -47.38 -35.13
C LEU A 64 13.15 -46.87 -34.27
N ASP A 65 12.38 -47.77 -33.67
CA ASP A 65 11.25 -47.41 -32.80
C ASP A 65 11.68 -46.55 -31.61
N GLU A 66 12.82 -46.88 -30.98
CA GLU A 66 13.39 -46.09 -29.88
C GLU A 66 13.80 -44.68 -30.34
N VAL A 67 14.33 -44.55 -31.55
CA VAL A 67 14.65 -43.23 -32.13
C VAL A 67 13.38 -42.42 -32.41
N ASN A 68 12.30 -43.08 -32.87
CA ASN A 68 11.00 -42.43 -33.08
C ASN A 68 10.37 -41.98 -31.76
N GLU A 69 10.47 -42.78 -30.70
CA GLU A 69 10.04 -42.42 -29.35
C GLU A 69 10.81 -41.20 -28.83
N LEU A 70 12.15 -41.20 -28.94
CA LEU A 70 13.00 -40.06 -28.56
C LEU A 70 12.66 -38.80 -29.37
N THR A 71 12.41 -38.94 -30.67
CA THR A 71 12.01 -37.82 -31.55
C THR A 71 10.66 -37.24 -31.12
N THR A 72 9.69 -38.11 -30.79
CA THR A 72 8.37 -37.70 -30.32
C THR A 72 8.47 -36.95 -28.99
N ALA A 73 9.21 -37.51 -28.02
CA ALA A 73 9.43 -36.89 -26.71
C ALA A 73 10.11 -35.51 -26.84
N LEU A 74 11.14 -35.38 -27.69
CA LEU A 74 11.79 -34.09 -27.97
C LEU A 74 10.82 -33.08 -28.60
N GLY A 75 9.95 -33.54 -29.52
CA GLY A 75 8.92 -32.71 -30.13
C GLY A 75 7.86 -32.21 -29.15
N GLU A 76 7.50 -33.01 -28.14
CA GLU A 76 6.61 -32.60 -27.06
C GLU A 76 7.26 -31.56 -26.13
N ILE A 77 8.49 -31.79 -25.69
CA ILE A 77 9.27 -30.83 -24.89
C ILE A 77 9.44 -29.50 -25.66
N GLY A 78 9.72 -29.58 -26.96
CA GLY A 78 9.86 -28.42 -27.83
C GLY A 78 8.55 -27.62 -27.98
N ARG A 79 7.41 -28.30 -28.17
CA ARG A 79 6.09 -27.65 -28.23
C ARG A 79 5.75 -26.91 -26.95
N GLU A 80 5.87 -27.58 -25.80
CA GLU A 80 5.60 -26.95 -24.49
C GLU A 80 6.53 -25.75 -24.24
N SER A 81 7.80 -25.84 -24.66
CA SER A 81 8.75 -24.72 -24.57
C SER A 81 8.34 -23.52 -25.42
N VAL A 82 7.79 -23.74 -26.62
CA VAL A 82 7.27 -22.68 -27.49
C VAL A 82 6.03 -22.04 -26.88
N GLU A 83 5.11 -22.84 -26.33
CA GLU A 83 3.92 -22.33 -25.65
C GLU A 83 4.29 -21.42 -24.47
N LEU A 84 5.18 -21.88 -23.58
CA LEU A 84 5.68 -21.07 -22.48
C LEU A 84 6.33 -19.77 -22.96
N LYS A 85 7.13 -19.82 -24.04
CA LYS A 85 7.76 -18.63 -24.62
C LYS A 85 6.72 -17.61 -25.11
N VAL A 86 5.62 -18.06 -25.70
CA VAL A 86 4.52 -17.18 -26.16
C VAL A 86 3.73 -16.60 -24.99
N GLU A 87 3.61 -17.33 -23.88
CA GLU A 87 2.87 -16.88 -22.70
C GLU A 87 3.56 -15.75 -21.92
N ILE A 88 4.90 -15.72 -21.88
CA ILE A 88 5.68 -14.67 -21.16
C ILE A 88 5.22 -13.24 -21.50
N PRO A 89 5.20 -12.80 -22.77
CA PRO A 89 4.81 -11.42 -23.10
C PRO A 89 3.33 -11.13 -22.80
N ILE A 90 2.46 -12.13 -22.85
CA ILE A 90 1.05 -12.00 -22.48
C ILE A 90 0.93 -11.76 -20.98
N LEU A 91 1.66 -12.54 -20.19
CA LEU A 91 1.77 -12.41 -18.74
C LEU A 91 2.29 -11.05 -18.31
N GLN A 92 3.41 -10.61 -18.91
CA GLN A 92 4.01 -9.32 -18.64
C GLN A 92 3.01 -8.18 -18.87
N ARG A 93 2.34 -8.18 -20.03
CA ARG A 93 1.33 -7.16 -20.37
C ARG A 93 0.17 -7.14 -19.38
N LYS A 94 -0.29 -8.32 -18.93
CA LYS A 94 -1.38 -8.42 -17.94
C LYS A 94 -0.96 -7.84 -16.59
N ILE A 95 0.27 -8.13 -16.13
CA ILE A 95 0.82 -7.60 -14.89
C ILE A 95 0.97 -6.07 -14.97
N GLU A 96 1.56 -5.55 -16.04
CA GLU A 96 1.74 -4.11 -16.26
C GLU A 96 0.41 -3.35 -16.27
N MET A 97 -0.61 -3.91 -16.90
CA MET A 97 -1.94 -3.33 -16.95
C MET A 97 -2.58 -3.25 -15.56
N GLU A 98 -2.50 -4.33 -14.78
CA GLU A 98 -3.03 -4.37 -13.41
C GLU A 98 -2.27 -3.41 -12.48
N ILE A 99 -0.94 -3.31 -12.61
CA ILE A 99 -0.14 -2.32 -11.89
C ILE A 99 -0.64 -0.91 -12.19
N ARG A 100 -0.80 -0.56 -13.47
CA ARG A 100 -1.28 0.75 -13.90
C ARG A 100 -2.66 1.07 -13.33
N GLN A 101 -3.61 0.15 -13.48
CA GLN A 101 -4.98 0.34 -12.97
C GLN A 101 -5.01 0.47 -11.44
N THR A 102 -4.19 -0.31 -10.74
CA THR A 102 -4.05 -0.26 -9.29
C THR A 102 -3.47 1.08 -8.85
N MET A 103 -2.38 1.52 -9.47
CA MET A 103 -1.76 2.81 -9.18
C MET A 103 -2.71 3.98 -9.41
N GLU A 104 -3.40 4.04 -10.55
CA GLU A 104 -4.38 5.08 -10.85
C GLU A 104 -5.52 5.11 -9.82
N ARG A 105 -5.94 3.93 -9.36
CA ARG A 105 -7.00 3.81 -8.34
C ARG A 105 -6.52 4.28 -6.97
N MET A 106 -5.36 3.82 -6.51
CA MET A 106 -4.78 4.24 -5.23
C MET A 106 -4.55 5.76 -5.21
N ALA A 107 -4.05 6.34 -6.30
CA ALA A 107 -3.87 7.78 -6.42
C ALA A 107 -5.19 8.56 -6.29
N ARG A 108 -6.32 8.02 -6.77
CA ARG A 108 -7.64 8.64 -6.56
C ARG A 108 -8.11 8.56 -5.10
N GLU A 109 -7.90 7.42 -4.46
CA GLU A 109 -8.28 7.22 -3.05
C GLU A 109 -7.44 8.12 -2.13
N GLU A 110 -6.14 8.22 -2.38
CA GLU A 110 -5.25 9.15 -1.68
C GLU A 110 -5.70 10.60 -1.83
N ARG A 111 -5.99 11.05 -3.06
CA ARG A 111 -6.52 12.40 -3.30
C ARG A 111 -7.81 12.68 -2.55
N LEU A 112 -8.71 11.69 -2.46
CA LEU A 112 -9.94 11.83 -1.70
C LEU A 112 -9.64 12.05 -0.21
N LEU A 113 -8.71 11.30 0.37
CA LEU A 113 -8.32 11.49 1.78
C LEU A 113 -7.70 12.87 2.01
N GLN A 114 -6.83 13.32 1.10
CA GLN A 114 -6.25 14.66 1.15
C GLN A 114 -7.33 15.76 1.10
N GLU A 115 -8.39 15.57 0.32
CA GLU A 115 -9.53 16.51 0.26
C GLU A 115 -10.37 16.50 1.55
N LYS A 116 -10.54 15.33 2.19
CA LYS A 116 -11.36 15.22 3.41
C LYS A 116 -10.64 15.71 4.66
N LEU A 117 -9.31 15.68 4.71
CA LEU A 117 -8.54 16.09 5.88
C LEU A 117 -8.82 17.56 6.30
N PRO A 118 -8.78 18.57 5.41
CA PRO A 118 -9.15 19.94 5.75
C PRO A 118 -10.58 20.11 6.28
N LEU A 119 -11.53 19.27 5.83
CA LEU A 119 -12.90 19.30 6.35
C LEU A 119 -12.94 18.85 7.81
N VAL A 120 -12.18 17.81 8.15
CA VAL A 120 -12.02 17.34 9.54
C VAL A 120 -11.36 18.42 10.40
N ASP A 121 -10.31 19.07 9.90
CA ASP A 121 -9.69 20.21 10.59
C ASP A 121 -10.68 21.35 10.84
N GLY A 122 -11.55 21.62 9.86
CA GLY A 122 -12.65 22.58 9.99
C GLY A 122 -13.62 22.19 11.12
N PHE A 123 -14.01 20.92 11.20
CA PHE A 123 -14.85 20.42 12.29
C PHE A 123 -14.15 20.55 13.65
N LEU A 124 -12.87 20.21 13.75
CA LEU A 124 -12.09 20.34 14.99
C LEU A 124 -11.98 21.80 15.45
N ARG A 125 -11.74 22.74 14.52
CA ARG A 125 -11.74 24.19 14.82
C ARG A 125 -13.11 24.63 15.37
N ARG A 126 -14.20 24.15 14.77
CA ARG A 126 -15.56 24.48 15.23
C ARG A 126 -15.86 23.89 16.62
N CYS A 127 -15.43 22.66 16.87
CA CYS A 127 -15.50 22.04 18.20
C CYS A 127 -14.74 22.85 19.25
N LYS A 128 -13.55 23.38 18.93
CA LYS A 128 -12.80 24.27 19.82
C LYS A 128 -13.56 25.54 20.15
N THR A 129 -14.19 26.18 19.16
CA THR A 129 -15.02 27.37 19.39
C THR A 129 -16.21 27.07 20.29
N LEU A 130 -16.92 25.96 20.04
CA LEU A 130 -18.05 25.54 20.86
C LEU A 130 -17.63 25.20 22.29
N ALA A 131 -16.50 24.52 22.49
CA ALA A 131 -15.96 24.23 23.81
C ALA A 131 -15.64 25.52 24.60
N ASN A 132 -15.04 26.52 23.94
CA ASN A 132 -14.79 27.82 24.57
C ASN A 132 -16.09 28.53 24.97
N MET A 133 -17.12 28.46 24.11
CA MET A 133 -18.44 29.01 24.41
C MET A 133 -19.07 28.30 25.62
N MET A 134 -18.96 26.97 25.71
CA MET A 134 -19.44 26.19 26.85
C MET A 134 -18.76 26.58 28.17
N VAL A 135 -17.46 26.91 28.15
CA VAL A 135 -16.75 27.43 29.33
C VAL A 135 -17.31 28.78 29.77
N THR A 136 -17.56 29.69 28.83
CA THR A 136 -18.19 30.99 29.13
C THR A 136 -19.60 30.80 29.69
N MET A 137 -20.42 29.96 29.06
CA MET A 137 -21.77 29.62 29.54
C MET A 137 -21.74 29.07 30.96
N LYS A 138 -20.78 28.19 31.27
CA LYS A 138 -20.61 27.64 32.63
C LYS A 138 -20.26 28.73 33.65
N LYS A 139 -19.34 29.64 33.31
CA LYS A 139 -18.97 30.76 34.20
C LYS A 139 -20.17 31.67 34.48
N LEU A 140 -20.93 32.03 33.44
CA LEU A 140 -22.14 32.83 33.58
C LEU A 140 -23.18 32.13 34.45
N ALA A 141 -23.39 30.83 34.25
CA ALA A 141 -24.31 30.05 35.07
C ALA A 141 -23.90 30.03 36.55
N ILE A 142 -22.60 29.91 36.86
CA ILE A 142 -22.10 29.95 38.24
C ILE A 142 -22.38 31.32 38.89
N ILE A 143 -22.04 32.42 38.21
CA ILE A 143 -22.29 33.78 38.72
C ILE A 143 -23.79 33.98 38.97
N GLN A 144 -24.64 33.56 38.03
CA GLN A 144 -26.08 33.66 38.17
C GLN A 144 -26.64 32.77 39.29
N ASP A 145 -26.05 31.61 39.56
CA ASP A 145 -26.43 30.74 40.68
C ASP A 145 -26.02 31.34 42.05
N GLU A 146 -24.92 32.09 42.11
CA GLU A 146 -24.49 32.83 43.31
C GLU A 146 -25.44 33.99 43.64
N GLU A 147 -25.96 34.69 42.63
CA GLU A 147 -26.92 35.80 42.79
C GLU A 147 -28.37 35.34 43.10
N ARG A 148 -28.69 34.05 42.96
CA ARG A 148 -30.03 33.52 43.26
C ARG A 148 -30.34 33.53 44.77
N PRO A 149 -31.55 33.97 45.18
CA PRO A 149 -32.03 33.85 46.56
C PRO A 149 -31.94 32.40 47.05
N GLN A 150 -31.54 32.19 48.31
CA GLN A 150 -31.24 30.85 48.84
C GLN A 150 -32.39 29.84 48.72
N THR A 151 -33.64 30.32 48.66
CA THR A 151 -34.85 29.52 48.44
C THR A 151 -34.95 28.87 47.05
N GLN A 152 -34.12 29.25 46.07
CA GLN A 152 -34.14 28.73 44.70
C GLN A 152 -32.86 27.98 44.29
N ARG A 153 -31.86 27.88 45.17
CA ARG A 153 -30.62 27.14 44.86
C ARG A 153 -30.89 25.64 44.87
N ARG A 154 -30.99 25.01 43.69
CA ARG A 154 -31.02 23.54 43.57
C ARG A 154 -29.59 23.00 43.58
N ALA A 155 -29.31 22.06 44.48
CA ALA A 155 -28.04 21.31 44.49
C ALA A 155 -28.02 20.36 43.28
N ILE A 156 -27.41 20.77 42.17
CA ILE A 156 -27.15 19.89 41.02
C ILE A 156 -25.73 19.33 41.15
N PRO A 157 -25.54 18.00 41.24
CA PRO A 157 -24.21 17.41 41.22
C PRO A 157 -23.60 17.57 39.82
N VAL A 158 -22.70 18.54 39.67
CA VAL A 158 -21.96 18.76 38.43
C VAL A 158 -20.99 17.58 38.23
N ARG A 159 -21.35 16.58 37.42
CA ARG A 159 -20.36 15.64 36.89
C ARG A 159 -19.38 16.43 36.03
N GLN A 160 -18.13 16.52 36.49
CA GLN A 160 -17.03 17.18 35.78
C GLN A 160 -16.78 16.45 34.46
N ILE A 161 -17.31 16.96 33.35
CA ILE A 161 -16.70 16.69 32.05
C ILE A 161 -15.39 17.47 32.07
N SER A 162 -14.27 16.77 32.22
CA SER A 162 -12.95 17.39 32.27
C SER A 162 -12.57 17.92 30.88
N LEU A 163 -12.96 19.17 30.61
CA LEU A 163 -12.64 19.93 29.39
C LEU A 163 -11.20 20.49 29.40
N ARG A 164 -10.26 19.88 30.14
CA ARG A 164 -8.88 20.37 30.27
C ARG A 164 -8.13 20.52 28.94
N ASN A 165 -8.63 19.94 27.86
CA ASN A 165 -8.00 19.99 26.54
C ASN A 165 -8.46 21.17 25.66
N PHE A 166 -9.33 22.05 26.15
CA PHE A 166 -9.83 23.19 25.37
C PHE A 166 -9.61 24.51 26.12
N ARG A 167 -8.40 25.08 25.98
CA ARG A 167 -8.09 26.45 26.40
C ARG A 167 -8.20 27.41 25.21
N PRO A 168 -8.84 28.59 25.35
CA PRO A 168 -8.94 29.59 24.29
C PRO A 168 -7.60 30.34 24.09
N PRO A 169 -7.31 30.86 22.88
CA PRO A 169 -6.17 31.74 22.66
C PRO A 169 -6.51 33.14 23.19
N ILE A 170 -5.63 33.69 24.04
CA ILE A 170 -5.65 35.10 24.45
C ILE A 170 -4.79 35.85 23.42
N THR A 171 -5.38 36.82 22.71
CA THR A 171 -4.64 37.78 21.90
C THR A 171 -4.19 38.94 22.81
N THR A 172 -2.91 39.28 22.71
CA THR A 172 -2.12 40.09 23.62
C THR A 172 -2.50 41.58 23.64
N THR A 173 -2.50 42.21 24.82
CA THR A 173 -1.69 43.43 25.01
C THR A 173 -1.28 43.66 26.47
N GLN A 174 0.05 43.77 26.64
CA GLN A 174 0.83 44.40 27.71
C GLN A 174 1.20 43.61 28.99
N LYS A 175 2.52 43.32 29.04
CA LYS A 175 3.49 43.28 30.14
C LYS A 175 3.38 42.23 31.26
N GLN A 176 4.35 41.30 31.15
CA GLN A 176 5.24 40.80 32.19
C GLN A 176 4.66 39.84 33.24
N GLN A 177 4.85 38.53 33.03
CA GLN A 177 5.76 37.72 33.86
C GLN A 177 5.94 36.32 33.28
N LYS A 178 7.21 35.91 33.22
CA LYS A 178 7.70 34.59 32.83
C LYS A 178 7.11 33.54 33.77
N ILE A 179 6.26 32.64 33.27
CA ILE A 179 6.07 31.32 33.86
C ILE A 179 6.13 30.32 32.71
N ASN A 180 7.18 29.53 32.75
CA ASN A 180 7.47 28.43 31.86
C ASN A 180 6.60 27.25 32.28
N GLU A 181 5.61 26.89 31.47
CA GLU A 181 4.92 25.59 31.56
C GLU A 181 4.67 25.07 30.14
N ASN A 182 5.58 24.23 29.66
CA ASN A 182 5.47 23.51 28.40
C ASN A 182 4.20 22.63 28.41
N HIS A 183 3.27 22.91 27.51
CA HIS A 183 2.04 22.14 27.38
C HIS A 183 2.36 20.80 26.70
N PRO A 184 1.91 19.64 27.24
CA PRO A 184 2.19 18.32 26.67
C PRO A 184 1.54 18.06 25.29
N LEU A 185 0.89 19.05 24.68
CA LEU A 185 0.38 18.98 23.29
C LEU A 185 1.20 19.83 22.31
N ASP A 186 1.98 20.79 22.77
CA ASP A 186 2.84 21.57 21.86
C ASP A 186 3.96 20.65 21.34
N ALA A 187 4.51 19.81 22.21
CA ALA A 187 5.42 18.73 21.82
C ALA A 187 4.77 17.71 20.87
N ILE A 188 3.49 17.34 21.07
CA ILE A 188 2.78 16.35 20.24
C ILE A 188 2.32 16.94 18.91
N LEU A 189 1.95 18.23 18.85
CA LEU A 189 1.59 18.92 17.61
C LEU A 189 2.81 19.19 16.73
N ASP A 190 3.96 19.51 17.35
CA ASP A 190 5.24 19.59 16.64
C ASP A 190 5.68 18.19 16.18
N GLU A 191 5.57 17.14 17.02
CA GLU A 191 5.87 15.75 16.60
C GLU A 191 4.95 15.26 15.47
N LEU A 192 3.65 15.55 15.51
CA LEU A 192 2.70 15.13 14.47
C LEU A 192 2.82 15.98 13.20
N GLY A 193 3.20 17.25 13.32
CA GLY A 193 3.49 18.14 12.20
C GLY A 193 4.81 17.79 11.49
N GLU A 194 5.85 17.43 12.26
CA GLU A 194 7.14 17.00 11.75
C GLU A 194 7.10 15.58 11.16
N ASN A 195 6.40 14.62 11.80
CA ASN A 195 6.23 13.27 11.26
C ASN A 195 5.49 13.29 9.91
N ASN A 196 4.47 14.15 9.74
CA ASN A 196 3.73 14.23 8.48
C ASN A 196 4.54 14.91 7.35
N LYS A 197 5.49 15.80 7.70
CA LYS A 197 6.41 16.43 6.76
C LYS A 197 7.56 15.49 6.35
N GLN A 198 8.10 14.75 7.31
CA GLN A 198 9.16 13.76 7.08
C GLN A 198 8.64 12.58 6.24
N GLN A 199 7.45 12.09 6.55
CA GLN A 199 6.82 10.97 5.83
C GLN A 199 6.39 11.37 4.42
N ASN A 200 5.91 12.60 4.19
CA ASN A 200 5.67 13.12 2.84
C ASN A 200 6.96 13.28 2.04
N ASN A 201 8.07 13.71 2.66
CA ASN A 201 9.36 13.86 1.98
C ASN A 201 10.00 12.49 1.65
N GLU A 202 9.86 11.49 2.51
CA GLU A 202 10.35 10.12 2.25
C GLU A 202 9.50 9.38 1.20
N ILE A 203 8.18 9.58 1.21
CA ILE A 203 7.30 9.04 0.17
C ILE A 203 7.57 9.71 -1.18
N GLN A 204 7.77 11.03 -1.22
CA GLN A 204 8.18 11.73 -2.45
C GLN A 204 9.55 11.25 -2.93
N ALA A 205 10.57 11.17 -2.07
CA ALA A 205 11.93 10.74 -2.42
C ALA A 205 12.00 9.28 -2.90
N SER A 206 11.23 8.38 -2.29
CA SER A 206 11.13 6.98 -2.72
C SER A 206 10.37 6.84 -4.05
N PHE A 207 9.44 7.75 -4.37
CA PHE A 207 8.77 7.79 -5.67
C PHE A 207 9.68 8.33 -6.79
N THR A 208 10.48 9.37 -6.53
CA THR A 208 11.43 9.93 -7.52
C THR A 208 12.59 8.99 -7.83
N LEU A 209 13.13 8.28 -6.83
CA LEU A 209 14.20 7.28 -7.05
C LEU A 209 13.72 6.05 -7.84
N ARG A 210 12.41 5.74 -7.81
CA ARG A 210 11.84 4.58 -8.50
C ARG A 210 11.35 4.90 -9.93
N LEU A 211 11.12 6.17 -10.26
CA LEU A 211 10.67 6.63 -11.58
C LEU A 211 11.74 7.43 -12.36
N GLY A 212 12.85 7.82 -11.75
CA GLY A 212 13.94 8.57 -12.39
C GLY A 212 14.98 7.74 -13.15
N GLY A 213 14.88 6.41 -13.14
CA GLY A 213 15.85 5.49 -13.77
C GLY A 213 15.56 5.15 -15.22
N SER A 214 15.46 6.15 -16.11
CA SER A 214 15.49 5.91 -17.57
C SER A 214 16.00 7.13 -18.32
N ASN A 215 17.32 7.25 -18.44
CA ASN A 215 18.02 7.30 -19.74
C ASN A 215 19.48 7.73 -19.56
N LYS A 216 20.41 6.82 -19.91
CA LYS A 216 21.50 7.00 -20.88
C LYS A 216 22.56 5.92 -20.62
N GLU A 217 22.57 4.88 -21.45
CA GLU A 217 23.78 4.20 -21.94
C GLU A 217 23.39 3.13 -22.97
N ASN A 218 22.98 3.59 -24.16
CA ASN A 218 23.10 2.77 -25.36
C ASN A 218 24.49 3.00 -25.93
N GLY A 219 25.46 2.26 -25.39
CA GLY A 219 26.82 2.12 -25.92
C GLY A 219 26.93 0.81 -26.69
N ASN A 220 26.99 0.95 -28.01
CA ASN A 220 27.22 -0.06 -29.03
C ASN A 220 28.39 -1.01 -28.70
N ILE A 221 28.16 -2.32 -28.50
CA ILE A 221 29.22 -3.35 -28.46
C ILE A 221 28.73 -4.64 -29.15
N TRP A 222 28.66 -4.62 -30.48
CA TRP A 222 28.94 -5.78 -31.34
C TRP A 222 29.52 -5.23 -32.65
N GLY A 223 30.84 -5.38 -32.80
CA GLY A 223 31.59 -4.83 -33.93
C GLY A 223 33.01 -5.40 -33.95
N LYS A 224 33.13 -6.52 -34.67
CA LYS A 224 34.32 -7.35 -34.97
C LYS A 224 34.57 -8.53 -34.06
#